data_AF-A0A962M1S9-F1
#
_entry.id   AF-A0A962M1S9-F1
#
_cell.length_a   1.000
_cell.length_b   1.000
_cell.length_c   1.000
_cell.angle_alpha   90.00
_cell.angle_beta   90.00
_cell.angle_gamma   90.00
#
_symmetry.space_group_name_H-M   'P 1'
#
loop_
_entity.id
_entity.type
_entity.pdbx_description
1 polymer ?
#
loop_
_entity_poly.entity_id
_entity_poly.type
_entity_poly.pdbx_seq_one_letter_code
_entity_poly.pdbx_strand_id
1 'polypeptide(L)'
;MATNDVVGAVSGAGALRLSMLTGLGTPVLLFLILVMMILPLPAFMLDLLFTFNIALAMIVLLASVYSSRPLDFAAFPSILLIATLLRLSLNVASTRVVLLEGHNGTGAAGKVIQAFGEFVIGGSYTVGIVVFAILVIINFVVVTKGAGRISEVTARFTLDAMPGKQMAIDADLNAGLINQDEARQRRSDVAREADFYGAMDGASKFVRGDAVAGILILFINVIGGFSVGVLQHDLSAADAANNYVLLTIGDGLVAQIPSLLLSTAAALIVTRVADSQDMGKEVVSQLFGNPRALLVTAFMIGIMGLIPGMPHLVFLFLAAVLGALGYLRIQQDVVEPEELRESPVERATEVRELSWDDVLAVDEIGLEVGYRLIALVDRNQGGELLNRIKGVRKKLSQELGFLIHSVHIRDNLDLAPNEYRISFHDVTVGDGEVYPGKELAINPGGRIFAELEGLKTKDPTFGLDAVWIEPSRRDDAQAMGYTVVDCGTVIATHLSQLLKNHAHELVGQDDVQQLLDKLAKTSPKLVENLVPKLLGLGEVTKVMQNLLEEGIPIRDVRTIAEALAEHAGKSREIDVLTSQVRISLGRTIFQVVNGVGRELSVMTLDSQL
;
A
#
# COMPACT_ATOMS: atom_id res chain seq x y z
N MET A 1 33.53 -48.89 43.66
CA MET A 1 33.52 -47.63 44.43
C MET A 1 33.00 -46.56 43.48
N ALA A 2 31.69 -46.46 43.28
CA ALA A 2 30.74 -45.76 44.15
C ALA A 2 31.00 -44.25 44.16
N THR A 3 30.18 -43.49 43.42
CA THR A 3 29.31 -42.38 43.89
C THR A 3 28.97 -41.43 42.73
N ASN A 4 27.79 -41.60 42.12
CA ASN A 4 26.89 -40.50 41.68
C ASN A 4 25.66 -41.08 40.97
N ASP A 5 24.68 -41.54 41.75
CA ASP A 5 23.41 -42.10 41.21
C ASP A 5 22.20 -41.71 42.08
N VAL A 6 22.14 -40.46 42.57
CA VAL A 6 21.02 -40.02 43.45
C VAL A 6 20.40 -38.65 43.07
N VAL A 7 20.56 -38.16 41.83
CA VAL A 7 19.88 -36.89 41.42
C VAL A 7 18.90 -37.07 40.25
N GLY A 8 18.70 -38.29 39.73
CA GLY A 8 17.91 -38.52 38.51
C GLY A 8 16.42 -38.83 38.66
N ALA A 9 15.84 -38.97 39.87
CA ALA A 9 14.58 -39.72 40.02
C ALA A 9 13.35 -38.95 40.57
N VAL A 10 13.35 -37.62 40.67
CA VAL A 10 12.19 -36.87 41.25
C VAL A 10 11.52 -35.86 40.30
N SER A 11 12.05 -35.60 39.10
CA SER A 11 11.45 -34.60 38.17
C SER A 11 10.48 -35.19 37.11
N GLY A 12 10.23 -36.50 37.09
CA GLY A 12 9.42 -37.15 36.04
C GLY A 12 7.90 -37.16 36.26
N ALA A 13 7.43 -37.06 37.51
CA ALA A 13 6.00 -37.25 37.82
C ALA A 13 5.14 -35.97 37.74
N GLY A 14 5.75 -34.78 37.80
CA GLY A 14 5.05 -33.49 37.72
C GLY A 14 4.73 -33.05 36.28
N ALA A 15 5.66 -33.30 35.34
CA ALA A 15 5.51 -32.90 33.94
C ALA A 15 4.47 -33.75 33.19
N LEU A 16 4.35 -35.03 33.52
CA LEU A 16 3.37 -35.95 32.93
C LEU A 16 1.92 -35.67 33.35
N ARG A 17 1.70 -35.08 34.54
CA ARG A 17 0.34 -34.70 34.99
C ARG A 17 -0.16 -33.41 34.35
N LEU A 18 0.73 -32.48 34.02
CA LEU A 18 0.36 -31.23 33.35
C LEU A 18 0.08 -31.44 31.86
N SER A 19 0.78 -32.37 31.19
CA SER A 19 0.54 -32.66 29.76
C SER A 19 -0.75 -33.45 29.50
N MET A 20 -1.25 -34.24 30.47
CA MET A 20 -2.57 -34.87 30.37
C MET A 20 -3.71 -33.84 30.53
N LEU A 21 -3.51 -32.78 31.33
CA LEU A 21 -4.47 -31.69 31.48
C LEU A 21 -4.57 -30.81 30.22
N THR A 22 -3.49 -30.65 29.45
CA THR A 22 -3.48 -29.84 28.23
C THR A 22 -4.25 -30.44 27.04
N GLY A 23 -4.57 -31.74 27.06
CA GLY A 23 -5.38 -32.41 26.02
C GLY A 23 -6.86 -32.61 26.36
N LEU A 24 -7.23 -32.48 27.64
CA LEU A 24 -8.60 -32.71 28.13
C LEU A 24 -9.48 -31.46 28.11
N GLY A 25 -8.91 -30.27 27.87
CA GLY A 25 -9.65 -29.01 27.91
C GLY A 25 -10.81 -28.93 26.91
N THR A 26 -10.58 -29.28 25.63
CA THR A 26 -11.60 -29.19 24.58
C THR A 26 -12.76 -30.19 24.80
N PRO A 27 -12.51 -31.49 25.09
CA PRO A 27 -13.58 -32.44 25.40
C PRO A 27 -14.40 -32.06 26.64
N VAL A 28 -13.75 -31.58 27.71
CA VAL A 28 -14.44 -31.12 28.93
C VAL A 28 -15.31 -29.90 28.62
N LEU A 29 -14.81 -28.96 27.82
CA LEU A 29 -15.55 -27.77 27.43
C LEU A 29 -16.77 -28.11 26.56
N LEU A 30 -16.61 -29.02 25.58
CA LEU A 30 -17.73 -29.51 24.75
C LEU A 30 -18.78 -30.24 25.58
N PHE A 31 -18.35 -31.06 26.55
CA PHE A 31 -19.25 -31.71 27.49
C PHE A 31 -20.00 -30.70 28.36
N LEU A 32 -19.31 -29.68 28.87
CA LEU A 32 -19.90 -28.59 29.65
C LEU A 32 -20.95 -27.83 28.84
N ILE A 33 -20.66 -27.49 27.58
CA ILE A 33 -21.60 -26.87 26.62
C ILE A 33 -22.86 -27.74 26.46
N LEU A 34 -22.71 -29.06 26.28
CA LEU A 34 -23.84 -29.99 26.15
C LEU A 34 -24.68 -30.05 27.43
N VAL A 35 -24.04 -30.15 28.59
CA VAL A 35 -24.70 -30.19 29.90
C VAL A 35 -25.50 -28.91 30.14
N MET A 36 -24.93 -27.75 29.80
CA MET A 36 -25.60 -26.45 29.94
C MET A 36 -26.87 -26.31 29.10
N MET A 37 -26.94 -26.96 27.93
CA MET A 37 -28.16 -26.94 27.11
C MET A 37 -29.29 -27.79 27.70
N ILE A 38 -28.96 -28.85 28.46
CA ILE A 38 -29.93 -29.84 28.94
C ILE A 38 -30.36 -29.55 30.39
N LEU A 39 -29.43 -29.13 31.25
CA LEU A 39 -29.67 -28.90 32.67
C LEU A 39 -29.91 -27.42 32.98
N PRO A 40 -30.87 -27.08 33.87
CA PRO A 40 -31.06 -25.71 34.32
C PRO A 40 -29.86 -25.25 35.16
N LEU A 41 -29.32 -24.08 34.84
CA LEU A 41 -28.17 -23.51 35.55
C LEU A 41 -28.64 -22.52 36.62
N PRO A 42 -28.02 -22.52 37.82
CA PRO A 42 -28.25 -21.47 38.80
C PRO A 42 -27.84 -20.09 38.25
N ALA A 43 -28.58 -19.04 38.63
CA ALA A 43 -28.33 -17.66 38.18
C ALA A 43 -26.89 -17.19 38.41
N PHE A 44 -26.26 -17.58 39.53
CA PHE A 44 -24.86 -17.28 39.81
C PHE A 44 -23.89 -17.87 38.77
N MET A 45 -24.16 -19.07 38.27
CA MET A 45 -23.31 -19.74 37.29
C MET A 45 -23.46 -19.11 35.91
N LEU A 46 -24.66 -18.63 35.57
CA LEU A 46 -24.89 -17.82 34.38
C LEU A 46 -24.10 -16.51 34.43
N ASP A 47 -24.19 -15.77 35.54
CA ASP A 47 -23.43 -14.52 35.73
C ASP A 47 -21.91 -14.73 35.57
N LEU A 48 -21.38 -15.80 36.17
CA LEU A 48 -19.96 -16.16 36.06
C LEU A 48 -19.56 -16.46 34.61
N LEU A 49 -20.34 -17.28 33.91
CA LEU A 49 -20.02 -17.71 32.55
C LEU A 49 -20.22 -16.60 31.51
N PHE A 50 -21.21 -15.73 31.67
CA PHE A 50 -21.36 -14.54 30.84
C PHE A 50 -20.20 -13.56 31.04
N THR A 51 -19.81 -13.31 32.30
CA THR A 51 -18.65 -12.47 32.61
C THR A 51 -17.37 -13.05 32.03
N PHE A 52 -17.18 -14.37 32.16
CA PHE A 52 -16.06 -15.08 31.54
C PHE A 52 -16.06 -14.95 30.01
N ASN A 53 -17.21 -15.08 29.37
CA ASN A 53 -17.34 -14.94 27.91
C ASN A 53 -16.97 -13.52 27.44
N ILE A 54 -17.42 -12.48 28.15
CA ILE A 54 -17.03 -11.09 27.87
C ILE A 54 -15.51 -10.91 28.04
N ALA A 55 -14.95 -11.42 29.13
CA ALA A 55 -13.50 -11.36 29.38
C ALA A 55 -12.70 -12.10 28.29
N LEU A 56 -13.15 -13.28 27.88
CA LEU A 56 -12.55 -14.05 26.79
C LEU A 56 -12.57 -13.26 25.48
N ALA A 57 -13.72 -12.66 25.12
CA ALA A 57 -13.84 -11.86 23.91
C ALA A 57 -12.93 -10.62 23.92
N MET A 58 -12.77 -9.96 25.08
CA MET A 58 -11.82 -8.86 25.25
C MET A 58 -10.36 -9.31 25.11
N ILE A 59 -9.99 -10.42 25.76
CA ILE A 59 -8.63 -10.98 25.65
C ILE A 59 -8.32 -11.32 24.20
N VAL A 60 -9.28 -11.95 23.50
CA VAL A 60 -9.14 -12.28 22.08
C VAL A 60 -8.98 -11.02 21.24
N LEU A 61 -9.80 -9.98 21.45
CA LEU A 61 -9.64 -8.70 20.74
C LEU A 61 -8.27 -8.06 20.98
N LEU A 62 -7.80 -8.01 22.23
CA LEU A 62 -6.50 -7.43 22.56
C LEU A 62 -5.36 -8.25 21.96
N ALA A 63 -5.43 -9.58 22.03
CA ALA A 63 -4.48 -10.47 21.37
C ALA A 63 -4.44 -10.22 19.86
N SER A 64 -5.61 -10.07 19.22
CA SER A 64 -5.72 -9.70 17.80
C SER A 64 -5.11 -8.34 17.49
N VAL A 65 -5.22 -7.35 18.39
CA VAL A 65 -4.63 -6.02 18.22
C VAL A 65 -3.10 -6.09 18.27
N TYR A 66 -2.55 -6.77 19.28
CA TYR A 66 -1.10 -6.85 19.54
C TYR A 66 -0.34 -7.90 18.71
N SER A 67 -1.02 -8.84 18.05
CA SER A 67 -0.39 -9.87 17.20
C SER A 67 0.22 -9.26 15.94
N SER A 68 1.55 -9.28 15.78
CA SER A 68 2.21 -8.60 14.65
C SER A 68 1.82 -9.20 13.29
N ARG A 69 1.75 -10.53 13.21
CA ARG A 69 1.30 -11.26 12.00
C ARG A 69 0.05 -12.10 12.30
N PRO A 70 -0.79 -12.39 11.29
CA PRO A 70 -1.94 -13.29 11.47
C PRO A 70 -1.54 -14.67 12.02
N LEU A 71 -0.40 -15.20 11.57
CA LEU A 71 0.12 -16.51 11.99
C LEU A 71 0.62 -16.54 13.44
N ASP A 72 0.97 -15.40 14.05
CA ASP A 72 1.39 -15.35 15.46
C ASP A 72 0.23 -15.76 16.40
N PHE A 73 -1.01 -15.64 15.92
CA PHE A 73 -2.21 -16.13 16.60
C PHE A 73 -2.92 -17.24 15.84
N ALA A 74 -2.18 -18.27 15.40
CA ALA A 74 -2.71 -19.40 14.62
C ALA A 74 -3.91 -20.15 15.26
N ALA A 75 -4.07 -20.09 16.59
CA ALA A 75 -5.20 -20.72 17.31
C ALA A 75 -6.52 -19.90 17.25
N PHE A 76 -6.49 -18.70 16.67
CA PHE A 76 -7.63 -17.79 16.60
C PHE A 76 -8.92 -18.43 16.02
N PRO A 77 -8.92 -19.23 14.92
CA PRO A 77 -10.17 -19.73 14.35
C PRO A 77 -10.84 -20.76 15.28
N SER A 78 -10.04 -21.57 15.96
CA SER A 78 -10.54 -22.54 16.95
C SER A 78 -11.12 -21.85 18.17
N ILE A 79 -10.47 -20.79 18.67
CA ILE A 79 -10.98 -20.00 19.81
C ILE A 79 -12.28 -19.29 19.42
N LEU A 80 -12.36 -18.74 18.21
CA LEU A 80 -13.56 -18.08 17.69
C LEU A 80 -14.75 -19.06 17.65
N LEU A 81 -14.53 -20.28 17.15
CA LEU A 81 -15.55 -21.33 17.11
C LEU A 81 -16.02 -21.71 18.52
N ILE A 82 -15.07 -21.96 19.43
CA ILE A 82 -15.36 -22.34 20.81
C ILE A 82 -16.13 -21.24 21.55
N ALA A 83 -15.68 -19.99 21.46
CA ALA A 83 -16.33 -18.85 22.10
C ALA A 83 -17.75 -18.64 21.55
N THR A 84 -17.94 -18.86 20.24
CA THR A 84 -19.25 -18.82 19.58
C THR A 84 -20.18 -19.90 20.11
N LEU A 85 -19.70 -21.15 20.24
CA LEU A 85 -20.50 -22.24 20.78
C LEU A 85 -20.84 -22.03 22.26
N LEU A 86 -19.88 -21.58 23.07
CA LEU A 86 -20.11 -21.25 24.48
C LEU A 86 -21.20 -20.18 24.62
N ARG A 87 -21.13 -19.12 23.81
CA ARG A 87 -22.15 -18.07 23.76
C ARG A 87 -23.52 -18.63 23.38
N LEU A 88 -23.61 -19.41 22.30
CA LEU A 88 -24.88 -19.97 21.84
C LEU A 88 -25.52 -20.83 22.94
N SER A 89 -24.74 -21.67 23.62
CA SER A 89 -25.21 -22.48 24.73
C SER A 89 -25.61 -21.66 25.95
N LEU A 90 -24.89 -20.56 26.24
CA LEU A 90 -25.30 -19.61 27.27
C LEU A 90 -26.65 -18.97 26.96
N ASN A 91 -26.89 -18.55 25.71
CA ASN A 91 -28.18 -17.97 25.28
C ASN A 91 -29.33 -18.97 25.42
N VAL A 92 -29.09 -20.25 25.12
CA VAL A 92 -30.09 -21.31 25.31
C VAL A 92 -30.37 -21.53 26.81
N ALA A 93 -29.32 -21.57 27.62
CA ALA A 93 -29.45 -21.76 29.06
C ALA A 93 -30.13 -20.57 29.75
N SER A 94 -29.79 -19.33 29.38
CA SER A 94 -30.40 -18.11 29.91
C SER A 94 -31.85 -17.97 29.48
N THR A 95 -32.17 -18.26 28.21
CA THR A 95 -33.56 -18.31 27.70
C THR A 95 -34.45 -19.18 28.57
N ARG A 96 -33.97 -20.38 28.94
CA ARG A 96 -34.73 -21.26 29.81
C ARG A 96 -34.97 -20.64 31.19
N VAL A 97 -33.97 -20.02 31.78
CA VAL A 97 -34.11 -19.34 33.09
C VAL A 97 -35.05 -18.13 32.97
N VAL A 98 -34.94 -17.32 31.91
CA VAL A 98 -35.83 -16.19 31.65
C VAL A 98 -37.28 -16.67 31.53
N LEU A 99 -37.55 -17.74 30.77
CA LEU A 99 -38.91 -18.26 30.60
C LEU A 99 -39.48 -18.91 31.87
N LEU A 100 -38.67 -19.69 32.60
CA LEU A 100 -39.11 -20.40 33.81
C LEU A 100 -39.23 -19.49 35.03
N GLU A 101 -38.26 -18.60 35.24
CA GLU A 101 -38.12 -17.82 36.48
C GLU A 101 -38.44 -16.34 36.29
N GLY A 102 -38.63 -15.85 35.06
CA GLY A 102 -38.88 -14.42 34.79
C GLY A 102 -40.14 -13.84 35.45
N HIS A 103 -41.07 -14.68 35.87
CA HIS A 103 -42.24 -14.27 36.66
C HIS A 103 -41.88 -13.84 38.10
N ASN A 104 -40.74 -14.29 38.63
CA ASN A 104 -40.24 -13.94 39.96
C ASN A 104 -39.57 -12.55 40.03
N GLY A 105 -39.55 -11.81 38.92
CA GLY A 105 -39.05 -10.44 38.82
C GLY A 105 -37.80 -10.28 37.96
N THR A 106 -37.33 -9.05 37.81
CA THR A 106 -36.23 -8.66 36.90
C THR A 106 -34.85 -9.22 37.29
N GLY A 107 -34.68 -9.72 38.51
CA GLY A 107 -33.42 -10.34 38.98
C GLY A 107 -33.34 -11.85 38.82
N ALA A 108 -34.39 -12.49 38.29
CA ALA A 108 -34.51 -13.95 38.27
C ALA A 108 -33.49 -14.66 37.35
N ALA A 109 -33.03 -13.98 36.29
CA ALA A 109 -32.11 -14.54 35.31
C ALA A 109 -30.61 -14.27 35.61
N GLY A 110 -30.29 -13.64 36.74
CA GLY A 110 -28.93 -13.24 37.10
C GLY A 110 -28.73 -11.73 37.10
N LYS A 111 -27.75 -11.27 37.88
CA LYS A 111 -27.48 -9.85 38.09
C LYS A 111 -26.86 -9.20 36.88
N VAL A 112 -26.09 -9.95 36.08
CA VAL A 112 -25.45 -9.44 34.87
C VAL A 112 -26.54 -9.08 33.85
N ILE A 113 -27.46 -10.00 33.56
CA ILE A 113 -28.59 -9.76 32.65
C ILE A 113 -29.43 -8.55 33.10
N GLN A 114 -29.77 -8.49 34.38
CA GLN A 114 -30.54 -7.38 34.94
C GLN A 114 -29.83 -6.04 34.75
N ALA A 115 -28.53 -5.96 35.10
CA ALA A 115 -27.76 -4.72 35.01
C ALA A 115 -27.64 -4.19 33.57
N PHE A 116 -27.44 -5.08 32.60
CA PHE A 116 -27.38 -4.71 31.19
C PHE A 116 -28.75 -4.27 30.64
N GLY A 117 -29.85 -4.91 31.09
CA GLY A 117 -31.21 -4.51 30.72
C GLY A 117 -31.56 -3.12 31.25
N GLU A 118 -31.29 -2.87 32.53
CA GLU A 118 -31.55 -1.57 33.17
C GLU A 118 -30.74 -0.43 32.54
N PHE A 119 -29.47 -0.69 32.20
CA PHE A 119 -28.58 0.29 31.56
C PHE A 119 -29.14 0.84 30.24
N VAL A 120 -29.77 -0.01 29.41
CA VAL A 120 -30.28 0.39 28.09
C VAL A 120 -31.71 0.91 28.14
N ILE A 121 -32.53 0.42 29.07
CA ILE A 121 -33.95 0.81 29.16
C ILE A 121 -34.10 2.21 29.78
N GLY A 122 -33.21 2.62 30.71
CA GLY A 122 -33.21 3.96 31.27
C GLY A 122 -34.56 4.40 31.89
N GLY A 123 -35.39 3.44 32.30
CA GLY A 123 -36.75 3.66 32.81
C GLY A 123 -37.88 3.65 31.77
N SER A 124 -37.60 3.49 30.46
CA SER A 124 -38.61 3.39 29.40
C SER A 124 -38.39 2.16 28.51
N TYR A 125 -39.25 1.15 28.66
CA TYR A 125 -39.15 -0.09 27.87
C TYR A 125 -39.26 0.17 26.36
N THR A 126 -40.01 1.19 25.94
CA THR A 126 -40.10 1.59 24.53
C THR A 126 -38.76 2.08 23.99
N VAL A 127 -38.06 2.94 24.74
CA VAL A 127 -36.72 3.40 24.36
C VAL A 127 -35.74 2.23 24.34
N GLY A 128 -35.81 1.34 25.33
CA GLY A 128 -35.00 0.13 25.39
C GLY A 128 -35.15 -0.76 24.16
N ILE A 129 -36.38 -1.03 23.71
CA ILE A 129 -36.64 -1.82 22.49
C ILE A 129 -36.02 -1.15 21.25
N VAL A 130 -36.16 0.18 21.11
CA VAL A 130 -35.61 0.91 19.95
C VAL A 130 -34.09 0.88 19.94
N VAL A 131 -33.44 1.20 21.07
CA VAL A 131 -31.97 1.18 21.19
C VAL A 131 -31.44 -0.23 20.96
N PHE A 132 -32.10 -1.23 21.54
CA PHE A 132 -31.73 -2.62 21.35
C PHE A 132 -31.87 -3.07 19.89
N ALA A 133 -32.95 -2.72 19.20
CA ALA A 133 -33.14 -3.02 17.78
C ALA A 133 -32.03 -2.40 16.91
N ILE A 134 -31.61 -1.17 17.21
CA ILE A 134 -30.47 -0.52 16.53
C ILE A 134 -29.18 -1.32 16.76
N LEU A 135 -28.89 -1.73 18.00
CA LEU A 135 -27.71 -2.52 18.33
C LEU A 135 -27.68 -3.88 17.61
N VAL A 136 -28.84 -4.56 17.54
CA VAL A 136 -28.99 -5.80 16.77
C VAL A 136 -28.72 -5.58 15.29
N ILE A 137 -29.28 -4.51 14.71
CA ILE A 137 -29.06 -4.17 13.29
C ILE A 137 -27.57 -3.90 13.04
N ILE A 138 -26.92 -3.09 13.86
CA ILE A 138 -25.49 -2.79 13.73
C ILE A 138 -24.67 -4.08 13.82
N ASN A 139 -24.90 -4.89 14.85
CA ASN A 139 -24.14 -6.11 15.04
C ASN A 139 -24.35 -7.13 13.89
N PHE A 140 -25.59 -7.33 13.42
CA PHE A 140 -25.87 -8.33 12.39
C PHE A 140 -25.58 -7.82 10.97
N VAL A 141 -26.17 -6.69 10.59
CA VAL A 141 -26.15 -6.17 9.21
C VAL A 141 -24.80 -5.55 8.87
N VAL A 142 -24.20 -4.81 9.80
CA VAL A 142 -22.96 -4.09 9.53
C VAL A 142 -21.76 -4.96 9.93
N VAL A 143 -21.68 -5.37 11.19
CA VAL A 143 -20.47 -6.02 11.72
C VAL A 143 -20.36 -7.47 11.26
N THR A 144 -21.33 -8.33 11.57
CA THR A 144 -21.26 -9.78 11.30
C THR A 144 -21.25 -10.08 9.80
N LYS A 145 -22.17 -9.46 9.03
CA LYS A 145 -22.17 -9.60 7.56
C LYS A 145 -20.99 -8.91 6.89
N GLY A 146 -20.45 -7.83 7.46
CA GLY A 146 -19.25 -7.16 6.96
C GLY A 146 -18.01 -8.02 7.15
N ALA A 147 -17.76 -8.45 8.39
CA ALA A 147 -16.65 -9.32 8.75
C ALA A 147 -16.68 -10.65 7.99
N GLY A 148 -17.85 -11.26 7.81
CA GLY A 148 -18.00 -12.48 7.02
C GLY A 148 -17.60 -12.30 5.56
N ARG A 149 -18.02 -11.20 4.91
CA ARG A 149 -17.64 -10.90 3.52
C ARG A 149 -16.14 -10.63 3.37
N ILE A 150 -15.56 -9.88 4.31
CA ILE A 150 -14.12 -9.62 4.34
C ILE A 150 -13.36 -10.93 4.52
N SER A 151 -13.79 -11.79 5.46
CA SER A 151 -13.15 -13.08 5.71
C SER A 151 -13.21 -14.01 4.49
N GLU A 152 -14.36 -14.10 3.83
CA GLU A 152 -14.56 -14.96 2.65
C GLU A 152 -13.69 -14.51 1.48
N VAL A 153 -13.70 -13.21 1.18
CA VAL A 153 -12.96 -12.65 0.03
C VAL A 153 -11.45 -12.71 0.26
N THR A 154 -10.98 -12.33 1.44
CA THR A 154 -9.55 -12.39 1.75
C THR A 154 -9.05 -13.83 1.80
N ALA A 155 -9.79 -14.75 2.42
CA ALA A 155 -9.42 -16.15 2.45
C ALA A 155 -9.32 -16.72 1.03
N ARG A 156 -10.31 -16.45 0.17
CA ARG A 156 -10.30 -16.91 -1.22
C ARG A 156 -9.09 -16.38 -1.99
N PHE A 157 -8.86 -15.06 -1.98
CA PHE A 157 -7.72 -14.50 -2.74
C PHE A 157 -6.37 -14.94 -2.19
N THR A 158 -6.25 -15.09 -0.88
CA THR A 158 -5.00 -15.57 -0.26
C THR A 158 -4.75 -17.03 -0.60
N LEU A 159 -5.80 -17.88 -0.59
CA LEU A 159 -5.72 -19.28 -0.99
C LEU A 159 -5.42 -19.45 -2.50
N ASP A 160 -6.04 -18.63 -3.36
CA ASP A 160 -5.79 -18.63 -4.81
C ASP A 160 -4.34 -18.20 -5.14
N ALA A 161 -3.69 -17.41 -4.28
CA ALA A 161 -2.31 -16.98 -4.43
C ALA A 161 -1.27 -18.02 -3.96
N MET A 162 -1.68 -19.11 -3.29
CA MET A 162 -0.75 -20.09 -2.69
C MET A 162 0.12 -20.84 -3.70
N PRO A 163 -0.39 -21.28 -4.87
CA PRO A 163 0.46 -21.88 -5.88
C PRO A 163 1.56 -20.93 -6.34
N GLY A 164 1.26 -19.64 -6.49
CA GLY A 164 2.24 -18.61 -6.83
C GLY A 164 3.32 -18.45 -5.77
N LYS A 165 2.95 -18.41 -4.48
CA LYS A 165 3.91 -18.38 -3.36
C LYS A 165 4.79 -19.63 -3.32
N GLN A 166 4.23 -20.81 -3.56
CA GLN A 166 5.01 -22.06 -3.60
C GLN A 166 5.98 -22.09 -4.79
N MET A 167 5.53 -21.66 -5.97
CA MET A 167 6.38 -21.54 -7.16
C MET A 167 7.50 -20.53 -6.96
N ALA A 168 7.26 -19.42 -6.26
CA ALA A 168 8.29 -18.44 -5.93
C ALA A 168 9.36 -19.05 -5.00
N ILE A 169 8.97 -19.84 -3.99
CA ILE A 169 9.93 -20.55 -3.12
C ILE A 169 10.76 -21.56 -3.94
N ASP A 170 10.13 -22.26 -4.88
CA ASP A 170 10.84 -23.22 -5.75
C ASP A 170 11.80 -22.49 -6.71
N ALA A 171 11.41 -21.33 -7.22
CA ALA A 171 12.27 -20.48 -8.04
C ALA A 171 13.47 -19.94 -7.25
N ASP A 172 13.25 -19.44 -6.03
CA ASP A 172 14.31 -18.93 -5.14
C ASP A 172 15.31 -20.05 -4.77
N LEU A 173 14.82 -21.26 -4.49
CA LEU A 173 15.66 -22.43 -4.19
C LEU A 173 16.49 -22.85 -5.42
N ASN A 174 15.87 -22.87 -6.60
CA ASN A 174 16.55 -23.20 -7.86
C ASN A 174 17.57 -22.12 -8.27
N ALA A 175 17.31 -20.86 -7.94
CA ALA A 175 18.21 -19.73 -8.17
C ALA A 175 19.35 -19.63 -7.13
N GLY A 176 19.31 -20.45 -6.07
CA GLY A 176 20.30 -20.43 -5.00
C GLY A 176 20.20 -19.23 -4.04
N LEU A 177 19.08 -18.50 -4.05
CA LEU A 177 18.83 -17.37 -3.15
C LEU A 177 18.49 -17.82 -1.72
N ILE A 178 17.97 -19.04 -1.57
CA ILE A 178 17.63 -19.65 -0.28
C ILE A 178 18.13 -21.09 -0.22
N ASN A 179 18.38 -21.59 0.99
CA ASN A 179 18.78 -22.98 1.21
C ASN A 179 17.57 -23.93 1.38
N GLN A 180 17.83 -25.25 1.42
CA GLN A 180 16.77 -26.27 1.50
C GLN A 180 15.97 -26.23 2.81
N ASP A 181 16.62 -25.85 3.92
CA ASP A 181 15.96 -25.72 5.23
C ASP A 181 15.06 -24.49 5.28
N GLU A 182 15.51 -23.36 4.72
CA GLU A 182 14.71 -22.14 4.53
C GLU A 182 13.52 -22.38 3.61
N ALA A 183 13.72 -23.07 2.49
CA ALA A 183 12.62 -23.44 1.59
C ALA A 183 11.59 -24.33 2.29
N ARG A 184 12.04 -25.28 3.13
CA ARG A 184 11.14 -26.13 3.93
C ARG A 184 10.36 -25.32 4.95
N GLN A 185 11.00 -24.36 5.62
CA GLN A 185 10.36 -23.49 6.60
C GLN A 185 9.33 -22.56 5.93
N ARG A 186 9.70 -21.88 4.83
CA ARG A 186 8.77 -21.05 4.05
C ARG A 186 7.57 -21.84 3.52
N ARG A 187 7.78 -23.06 3.01
CA ARG A 187 6.67 -23.95 2.61
C ARG A 187 5.76 -24.31 3.78
N SER A 188 6.33 -24.56 4.96
CA SER A 188 5.55 -24.80 6.18
C SER A 188 4.74 -23.57 6.59
N ASP A 189 5.29 -22.36 6.44
CA ASP A 189 4.58 -21.11 6.72
C ASP A 189 3.43 -20.90 5.76
N VAL A 190 3.66 -21.12 4.47
CA VAL A 190 2.60 -21.09 3.44
C VAL A 190 1.53 -22.14 3.75
N ALA A 191 1.89 -23.37 4.13
CA ALA A 191 0.89 -24.38 4.52
C ALA A 191 0.05 -23.92 5.72
N ARG A 192 0.69 -23.38 6.78
CA ARG A 192 -0.01 -22.84 7.95
C ARG A 192 -0.91 -21.66 7.60
N GLU A 193 -0.50 -20.81 6.68
CA GLU A 193 -1.31 -19.70 6.19
C GLU A 193 -2.56 -20.21 5.44
N ALA A 194 -2.43 -21.25 4.62
CA ALA A 194 -3.58 -21.87 3.96
C ALA A 194 -4.58 -22.45 4.97
N ASP A 195 -4.08 -23.23 5.93
CA ASP A 195 -4.91 -23.85 6.97
C ASP A 195 -5.62 -22.79 7.81
N PHE A 196 -4.93 -21.70 8.15
CA PHE A 196 -5.48 -20.59 8.91
C PHE A 196 -6.64 -19.91 8.19
N TYR A 197 -6.43 -19.47 6.94
CA TYR A 197 -7.48 -18.78 6.18
C TYR A 197 -8.63 -19.70 5.80
N GLY A 198 -8.37 -20.99 5.54
CA GLY A 198 -9.40 -22.00 5.35
C GLY A 198 -10.27 -22.20 6.60
N ALA A 199 -9.64 -22.32 7.78
CA ALA A 199 -10.35 -22.42 9.05
C ALA A 199 -11.11 -21.13 9.40
N MET A 200 -10.59 -19.95 9.04
CA MET A 200 -11.26 -18.66 9.25
C MET A 200 -12.56 -18.51 8.47
N ASP A 201 -12.59 -18.91 7.19
CA ASP A 201 -13.81 -18.87 6.39
C ASP A 201 -14.91 -19.75 7.02
N GLY A 202 -14.52 -20.94 7.49
CA GLY A 202 -15.42 -21.83 8.24
C GLY A 202 -15.92 -21.21 9.54
N ALA A 203 -15.02 -20.72 10.39
CA ALA A 203 -15.38 -20.13 11.69
C ALA A 203 -16.27 -18.88 11.54
N SER A 204 -16.02 -18.04 10.54
CA SER A 204 -16.80 -16.83 10.27
C SER A 204 -18.25 -17.14 9.87
N LYS A 205 -18.49 -18.26 9.15
CA LYS A 205 -19.84 -18.74 8.84
C LYS A 205 -20.60 -19.18 10.10
N PHE A 206 -19.91 -19.78 11.08
CA PHE A 206 -20.51 -20.11 12.38
C PHE A 206 -20.91 -18.86 13.18
N VAL A 207 -20.07 -17.82 13.21
CA VAL A 207 -20.40 -16.54 13.87
C VAL A 207 -21.67 -15.92 13.26
N ARG A 208 -21.80 -15.98 11.93
CA ARG A 208 -23.03 -15.52 11.23
C ARG A 208 -24.26 -16.35 11.63
N GLY A 209 -24.12 -17.67 11.71
CA GLY A 209 -25.21 -18.57 12.13
C GLY A 209 -25.68 -18.27 13.55
N ASP A 210 -24.76 -18.03 14.47
CA ASP A 210 -25.08 -17.64 15.84
C ASP A 210 -25.84 -16.30 15.89
N ALA A 211 -25.41 -15.28 15.16
CA ALA A 211 -26.08 -13.98 15.20
C ALA A 211 -27.55 -14.08 14.73
N VAL A 212 -27.86 -14.97 13.77
CA VAL A 212 -29.25 -15.28 13.38
C VAL A 212 -29.98 -15.99 14.52
N ALA A 213 -29.34 -16.98 15.17
CA ALA A 213 -29.92 -17.69 16.30
C ALA A 213 -30.22 -16.75 17.48
N GLY A 214 -29.34 -15.80 17.80
CA GLY A 214 -29.56 -14.79 18.84
C GLY A 214 -30.79 -13.92 18.57
N ILE A 215 -31.02 -13.51 17.32
CA ILE A 215 -32.24 -12.77 16.93
C ILE A 215 -33.48 -13.64 17.12
N LEU A 216 -33.44 -14.92 16.72
CA LEU A 216 -34.56 -15.84 16.89
C LEU A 216 -34.87 -16.08 18.38
N ILE A 217 -33.83 -16.29 19.20
CA ILE A 217 -33.94 -16.46 20.64
C ILE A 217 -34.60 -15.24 21.27
N LEU A 218 -34.23 -14.03 20.86
CA LEU A 218 -34.88 -12.80 21.31
C LEU A 218 -36.38 -12.81 21.05
N PHE A 219 -36.79 -13.10 19.81
CA PHE A 219 -38.21 -13.17 19.46
C PHE A 219 -38.95 -14.21 20.30
N ILE A 220 -38.34 -15.38 20.50
CA ILE A 220 -38.89 -16.45 21.34
C ILE A 220 -39.03 -15.98 22.79
N ASN A 221 -38.05 -15.28 23.35
CA ASN A 221 -38.07 -14.81 24.73
C ASN A 221 -39.10 -13.70 24.96
N VAL A 222 -39.21 -12.73 24.04
CA VAL A 222 -40.24 -11.68 24.14
C VAL A 222 -41.64 -12.28 24.02
N ILE A 223 -41.92 -13.07 22.97
CA ILE A 223 -43.27 -13.58 22.70
C ILE A 223 -43.63 -14.71 23.69
N GLY A 224 -42.73 -15.66 23.86
CA GLY A 224 -42.90 -16.80 24.75
C GLY A 224 -42.97 -16.38 26.22
N GLY A 225 -42.08 -15.48 26.64
CA GLY A 225 -42.06 -14.95 28.00
C GLY A 225 -43.32 -14.15 28.34
N PHE A 226 -43.75 -13.27 27.43
CA PHE A 226 -45.02 -12.54 27.58
C PHE A 226 -46.22 -13.51 27.68
N SER A 227 -46.25 -14.53 26.83
CA SER A 227 -47.33 -15.53 26.84
C SER A 227 -47.33 -16.35 28.13
N VAL A 228 -46.18 -16.80 28.61
CA VAL A 228 -46.03 -17.56 29.87
C VAL A 228 -46.42 -16.68 31.07
N GLY A 229 -45.95 -15.43 31.11
CA GLY A 229 -46.26 -14.49 32.18
C GLY A 229 -47.76 -14.22 32.34
N VAL A 230 -48.45 -13.96 31.23
CA VAL A 230 -49.90 -13.63 31.25
C VAL A 230 -50.78 -14.87 31.36
N LEU A 231 -50.47 -15.97 30.66
CA LEU A 231 -51.35 -17.14 30.59
C LEU A 231 -51.12 -18.19 31.70
N GLN A 232 -49.90 -18.29 32.24
CA GLN A 232 -49.56 -19.34 33.22
C GLN A 232 -49.30 -18.81 34.63
N HIS A 233 -48.89 -17.54 34.76
CA HIS A 233 -48.50 -16.93 36.04
C HIS A 233 -49.37 -15.75 36.46
N ASP A 234 -50.51 -15.51 35.78
CA ASP A 234 -51.50 -14.46 36.09
C ASP A 234 -50.90 -13.04 36.24
N LEU A 235 -49.78 -12.75 35.58
CA LEU A 235 -49.19 -11.41 35.58
C LEU A 235 -50.02 -10.45 34.74
N SER A 236 -50.08 -9.18 35.15
CA SER A 236 -50.66 -8.14 34.31
C SER A 236 -49.85 -8.01 33.01
N ALA A 237 -50.51 -7.65 31.90
CA ALA A 237 -49.81 -7.48 30.62
C ALA A 237 -48.67 -6.44 30.71
N ALA A 238 -48.80 -5.43 31.58
CA ALA A 238 -47.77 -4.43 31.82
C ALA A 238 -46.57 -4.99 32.60
N ASP A 239 -46.82 -5.78 33.65
CA ASP A 239 -45.75 -6.37 34.47
C ASP A 239 -45.03 -7.49 33.73
N ALA A 240 -45.77 -8.33 33.00
CA ALA A 240 -45.21 -9.34 32.12
C ALA A 240 -44.35 -8.70 31.02
N ALA A 241 -44.82 -7.62 30.39
CA ALA A 241 -44.02 -6.87 29.43
C ALA A 241 -42.77 -6.29 30.09
N ASN A 242 -42.85 -5.67 31.26
CA ASN A 242 -41.69 -5.08 31.93
C ASN A 242 -40.63 -6.15 32.27
N ASN A 243 -41.02 -7.22 32.97
CA ASN A 243 -40.09 -8.25 33.42
C ASN A 243 -39.44 -8.99 32.25
N TYR A 244 -40.24 -9.50 31.32
CA TYR A 244 -39.71 -10.33 30.23
C TYR A 244 -39.03 -9.50 29.14
N VAL A 245 -39.48 -8.27 28.83
CA VAL A 245 -38.77 -7.41 27.88
C VAL A 245 -37.44 -6.95 28.47
N LEU A 246 -37.38 -6.57 29.75
CA LEU A 246 -36.14 -6.16 30.40
C LEU A 246 -35.13 -7.31 30.44
N LEU A 247 -35.55 -8.48 30.88
CA LEU A 247 -34.69 -9.68 30.92
C LEU A 247 -34.22 -10.08 29.52
N THR A 248 -35.10 -10.01 28.51
CA THR A 248 -34.76 -10.39 27.13
C THR A 248 -33.80 -9.39 26.47
N ILE A 249 -34.00 -8.08 26.69
CA ILE A 249 -33.06 -7.06 26.22
C ILE A 249 -31.71 -7.22 26.93
N GLY A 250 -31.72 -7.42 28.25
CA GLY A 250 -30.51 -7.66 29.03
C GLY A 250 -29.73 -8.87 28.53
N ASP A 251 -30.40 -10.00 28.35
CA ASP A 251 -29.80 -11.25 27.83
C ASP A 251 -29.23 -11.05 26.43
N GLY A 252 -30.00 -10.40 25.54
CA GLY A 252 -29.55 -10.05 24.20
C GLY A 252 -28.29 -9.18 24.20
N LEU A 253 -28.21 -8.17 25.07
CA LEU A 253 -27.06 -7.27 25.16
C LEU A 253 -25.80 -7.97 25.67
N VAL A 254 -25.96 -8.77 26.72
CA VAL A 254 -24.86 -9.56 27.30
C VAL A 254 -24.29 -10.52 26.26
N ALA A 255 -25.13 -11.09 25.39
CA ALA A 255 -24.69 -11.93 24.27
C ALA A 255 -24.08 -11.12 23.11
N GLN A 256 -24.55 -9.90 22.86
CA GLN A 256 -24.13 -9.07 21.73
C GLN A 256 -22.73 -8.48 21.89
N ILE A 257 -22.35 -8.08 23.12
CA ILE A 257 -21.05 -7.45 23.36
C ILE A 257 -19.88 -8.40 22.99
N PRO A 258 -19.81 -9.65 23.49
CA PRO A 258 -18.80 -10.62 23.05
C PRO A 258 -18.84 -10.85 21.53
N SER A 259 -20.05 -10.89 20.94
CA SER A 259 -20.24 -11.04 19.48
C SER A 259 -19.50 -9.97 18.69
N LEU A 260 -19.72 -8.72 19.10
CA LEU A 260 -19.14 -7.55 18.46
C LEU A 260 -17.63 -7.59 18.58
N LEU A 261 -17.11 -7.81 19.79
CA LEU A 261 -15.67 -7.88 20.06
C LEU A 261 -14.99 -8.98 19.23
N LEU A 262 -15.55 -10.19 19.19
CA LEU A 262 -15.01 -11.30 18.41
C LEU A 262 -15.10 -11.06 16.89
N SER A 263 -16.20 -10.47 16.41
CA SER A 263 -16.35 -10.15 14.98
C SER A 263 -15.38 -9.06 14.54
N THR A 264 -15.14 -8.05 15.38
CA THR A 264 -14.12 -7.03 15.14
C THR A 264 -12.72 -7.62 15.21
N ALA A 265 -12.43 -8.50 16.17
CA ALA A 265 -11.16 -9.22 16.25
C ALA A 265 -10.88 -10.04 14.98
N ALA A 266 -11.91 -10.73 14.46
CA ALA A 266 -11.81 -11.49 13.22
C ALA A 266 -11.54 -10.60 12.00
N ALA A 267 -12.26 -9.48 11.89
CA ALA A 267 -12.03 -8.51 10.82
C ALA A 267 -10.60 -7.92 10.89
N LEU A 268 -10.11 -7.58 12.08
CA LEU A 268 -8.77 -7.03 12.29
C LEU A 268 -7.65 -8.01 11.93
N ILE A 269 -7.81 -9.30 12.27
CA ILE A 269 -6.81 -10.32 11.94
C ILE A 269 -6.77 -10.58 10.44
N VAL A 270 -7.92 -10.67 9.78
CA VAL A 270 -7.97 -11.00 8.35
C VAL A 270 -7.57 -9.81 7.46
N THR A 271 -7.70 -8.58 7.93
CA THR A 271 -7.26 -7.38 7.19
C THR A 271 -5.80 -6.99 7.44
N ARG A 272 -5.08 -7.74 8.29
CA ARG A 272 -3.69 -7.44 8.64
C ARG A 272 -2.73 -7.88 7.52
N VAL A 273 -1.86 -6.97 7.12
CA VAL A 273 -0.81 -7.23 6.12
C VAL A 273 0.35 -7.97 6.77
N ALA A 274 0.94 -8.94 6.08
CA ALA A 274 1.93 -9.86 6.64
C ALA A 274 3.26 -9.21 7.10
N ASP A 275 3.57 -7.99 6.67
CA ASP A 275 4.86 -7.32 6.91
C ASP A 275 4.82 -6.13 7.88
N SER A 276 3.66 -5.78 8.45
CA SER A 276 3.59 -4.62 9.36
C SER A 276 4.07 -4.99 10.77
N GLN A 277 5.26 -4.53 11.17
CA GLN A 277 5.63 -4.47 12.58
C GLN A 277 4.94 -3.25 13.21
N ASP A 278 4.11 -3.47 14.24
CA ASP A 278 3.35 -2.44 14.97
C ASP A 278 2.35 -1.59 14.13
N MET A 279 1.24 -2.19 13.73
CA MET A 279 0.09 -1.50 13.10
C MET A 279 -0.39 -0.26 13.88
N GLY A 280 -0.29 -0.26 15.22
CA GLY A 280 -0.63 0.90 16.04
C GLY A 280 0.30 2.11 15.79
N LYS A 281 1.61 1.87 15.66
CA LYS A 281 2.57 2.93 15.33
C LYS A 281 2.43 3.35 13.88
N GLU A 282 2.22 2.40 12.96
CA GLU A 282 2.01 2.65 11.54
C GLU A 282 0.80 3.57 11.32
N VAL A 283 -0.38 3.22 11.84
CA VAL A 283 -1.62 4.00 11.69
C VAL A 283 -1.47 5.39 12.29
N VAL A 284 -0.87 5.50 13.49
CA VAL A 284 -0.62 6.81 14.11
C VAL A 284 0.38 7.62 13.30
N SER A 285 1.47 7.02 12.84
CA SER A 285 2.50 7.69 12.03
C SER A 285 1.96 8.13 10.66
N GLN A 286 1.07 7.36 10.04
CA GLN A 286 0.50 7.71 8.73
C GLN A 286 -0.61 8.75 8.84
N LEU A 287 -1.49 8.63 9.84
CA LEU A 287 -2.59 9.59 10.03
C LEU A 287 -2.12 10.93 10.62
N PHE A 288 -1.20 10.89 11.58
CA PHE A 288 -0.71 12.08 12.28
C PHE A 288 0.69 12.54 11.81
N GLY A 289 1.39 11.77 10.98
CA GLY A 289 2.69 12.17 10.44
C GLY A 289 2.63 13.12 9.25
N ASN A 290 1.45 13.37 8.67
CA ASN A 290 1.28 14.36 7.62
C ASN A 290 0.76 15.69 8.19
N PRO A 291 1.63 16.69 8.43
CA PRO A 291 1.21 17.97 9.01
C PRO A 291 0.20 18.73 8.16
N ARG A 292 0.23 18.57 6.83
CA ARG A 292 -0.74 19.23 5.94
C ARG A 292 -2.15 18.66 6.14
N ALA A 293 -2.27 17.34 6.30
CA ALA A 293 -3.55 16.71 6.57
C ALA A 293 -4.14 17.23 7.89
N LEU A 294 -3.33 17.30 8.96
CA LEU A 294 -3.77 17.81 10.27
C LEU A 294 -4.22 19.27 10.22
N LEU A 295 -3.48 20.14 9.54
CA LEU A 295 -3.82 21.56 9.44
C LEU A 295 -5.08 21.81 8.58
N VAL A 296 -5.24 21.08 7.48
CA VAL A 296 -6.44 21.19 6.63
C VAL A 296 -7.67 20.71 7.40
N THR A 297 -7.57 19.58 8.12
CA THR A 297 -8.66 19.08 8.96
C THR A 297 -8.98 20.06 10.10
N ALA A 298 -7.97 20.62 10.76
CA ALA A 298 -8.15 21.65 11.80
C ALA A 298 -8.89 22.88 11.25
N PHE A 299 -8.54 23.34 10.05
CA PHE A 299 -9.21 24.46 9.40
C PHE A 299 -10.68 24.16 9.07
N MET A 300 -10.96 22.98 8.49
CA MET A 300 -12.33 22.58 8.18
C MET A 300 -13.22 22.43 9.42
N ILE A 301 -12.70 21.79 10.47
CA ILE A 301 -13.40 21.66 11.76
C ILE A 301 -13.60 23.04 12.41
N GLY A 302 -12.63 23.94 12.28
CA GLY A 302 -12.73 25.32 12.75
C GLY A 302 -13.86 26.10 12.07
N ILE A 303 -13.98 26.02 10.74
CA ILE A 303 -15.08 26.62 9.98
C ILE A 303 -16.43 26.02 10.40
N MET A 304 -16.50 24.69 10.51
CA MET A 304 -17.72 24.01 10.95
C MET A 304 -18.12 24.42 12.37
N GLY A 305 -17.13 24.65 13.24
CA GLY A 305 -17.29 25.17 14.60
C GLY A 305 -17.72 26.63 14.68
N LEU A 306 -17.79 27.37 13.57
CA LEU A 306 -18.35 28.74 13.53
C LEU A 306 -19.83 28.76 13.10
N ILE A 307 -20.39 27.61 12.68
CA ILE A 307 -21.78 27.50 12.23
C ILE A 307 -22.72 27.57 13.45
N PRO A 308 -23.72 28.48 13.46
CA PRO A 308 -24.69 28.61 14.55
C PRO A 308 -25.47 27.31 14.77
N GLY A 309 -25.61 26.88 16.04
CA GLY A 309 -26.34 25.67 16.43
C GLY A 309 -25.48 24.42 16.61
N MET A 310 -24.17 24.49 16.31
CA MET A 310 -23.20 23.43 16.61
C MET A 310 -22.56 23.63 17.99
N PRO A 311 -22.04 22.57 18.65
CA PRO A 311 -21.28 22.69 19.90
C PRO A 311 -19.92 23.38 19.69
N HIS A 312 -19.93 24.71 19.58
CA HIS A 312 -18.76 25.54 19.23
C HIS A 312 -17.51 25.19 20.03
N LEU A 313 -17.67 24.97 21.34
CA LEU A 313 -16.57 24.69 22.26
C LEU A 313 -15.85 23.37 21.91
N VAL A 314 -16.59 22.32 21.51
CA VAL A 314 -16.01 21.02 21.14
C VAL A 314 -15.25 21.09 19.82
N PHE A 315 -15.84 21.76 18.81
CA PHE A 315 -15.24 21.87 17.49
C PHE A 315 -14.01 22.78 17.49
N LEU A 316 -14.09 23.94 18.14
CA LEU A 316 -12.95 24.87 18.23
C LEU A 316 -11.81 24.29 19.06
N PHE A 317 -12.11 23.54 20.13
CA PHE A 317 -11.10 22.82 20.91
C PHE A 317 -10.39 21.76 20.06
N LEU A 318 -11.15 20.93 19.33
CA LEU A 318 -10.56 19.89 18.48
C LEU A 318 -9.74 20.50 17.31
N ALA A 319 -10.23 21.58 16.71
CA ALA A 319 -9.50 22.34 15.70
C ALA A 319 -8.18 22.90 16.26
N ALA A 320 -8.19 23.43 17.49
CA ALA A 320 -6.98 23.93 18.15
C ALA A 320 -5.98 22.79 18.44
N VAL A 321 -6.44 21.64 18.92
CA VAL A 321 -5.57 20.47 19.20
C VAL A 321 -4.93 19.94 17.91
N LEU A 322 -5.71 19.75 16.85
CA LEU A 322 -5.20 19.27 15.57
C LEU A 322 -4.27 20.30 14.90
N GLY A 323 -4.60 21.58 15.02
CA GLY A 323 -3.77 22.69 14.54
C GLY A 323 -2.43 22.75 15.27
N ALA A 324 -2.43 22.58 16.59
CA ALA A 324 -1.23 22.53 17.41
C ALA A 324 -0.35 21.30 17.07
N LEU A 325 -0.95 20.11 16.94
CA LEU A 325 -0.24 18.89 16.53
C LEU A 325 0.39 19.02 15.14
N GLY A 326 -0.37 19.56 14.17
CA GLY A 326 0.15 19.82 12.83
C GLY A 326 1.29 20.84 12.82
N TYR A 327 1.17 21.92 13.60
CA TYR A 327 2.20 22.94 13.73
C TYR A 327 3.48 22.43 14.41
N LEU A 328 3.35 21.65 15.50
CA LEU A 328 4.48 21.01 16.17
C LEU A 328 5.20 20.01 15.26
N ARG A 329 4.47 19.27 14.42
CA ARG A 329 5.08 18.34 13.48
C ARG A 329 5.86 19.05 12.36
N ILE A 330 5.35 20.18 11.85
CA ILE A 330 6.12 21.05 10.92
C ILE A 330 7.39 21.54 11.58
N GLN A 331 7.33 21.97 12.85
CA GLN A 331 8.53 22.37 13.56
C GLN A 331 9.52 21.23 13.71
N GLN A 332 9.08 19.98 13.97
CA GLN A 332 9.99 18.84 14.06
C GLN A 332 10.63 18.48 12.71
N ASP A 333 9.91 18.64 11.59
CA ASP A 333 10.46 18.41 10.24
C ASP A 333 11.38 19.57 9.76
N VAL A 334 11.32 20.74 10.40
CA VAL A 334 12.20 21.90 10.15
C VAL A 334 13.34 22.00 11.18
N VAL A 335 13.21 21.34 12.33
CA VAL A 335 14.16 21.30 13.45
C VAL A 335 14.88 19.95 13.52
N GLU A 336 14.86 19.14 12.46
CA GLU A 336 15.95 18.19 12.19
C GLU A 336 17.03 18.99 11.45
N PRO A 337 18.01 19.56 12.18
CA PRO A 337 18.90 20.55 11.61
C PRO A 337 20.02 19.82 10.88
N GLU A 338 20.39 20.36 9.73
CA GLU A 338 21.70 20.24 9.08
C GLU A 338 22.90 20.67 9.99
N GLU A 339 22.74 20.76 11.30
CA GLU A 339 23.75 21.21 12.29
C GLU A 339 24.32 20.07 13.16
N LEU A 340 24.38 18.85 12.64
CA LEU A 340 25.24 17.77 13.18
C LEU A 340 26.45 17.46 12.29
N ARG A 341 26.84 18.39 11.41
CA ARG A 341 28.11 18.35 10.68
C ARG A 341 28.85 19.67 10.85
N GLU A 342 29.32 19.94 12.07
CA GLU A 342 30.58 20.63 12.35
C GLU A 342 30.67 20.95 13.85
N SER A 343 31.39 20.09 14.59
CA SER A 343 32.13 20.45 15.81
C SER A 343 33.11 19.32 16.16
N PRO A 344 34.24 19.65 16.81
CA PRO A 344 35.54 19.05 16.52
C PRO A 344 35.67 17.61 17.01
N VAL A 345 36.12 16.73 16.11
CA VAL A 345 36.45 15.34 16.40
C VAL A 345 37.73 15.29 17.20
N GLU A 346 37.58 15.23 18.52
CA GLU A 346 38.59 14.65 19.40
C GLU A 346 37.99 13.40 20.04
N ARG A 347 37.95 12.31 19.27
CA ARG A 347 38.00 10.94 19.79
C ARG A 347 38.29 9.94 18.67
N ALA A 348 39.45 9.31 18.83
CA ALA A 348 39.87 8.00 18.35
C ALA A 348 39.59 7.67 16.87
N THR A 349 40.67 7.74 16.10
CA THR A 349 40.87 7.10 14.81
C THR A 349 40.70 5.59 14.94
N GLU A 350 39.48 5.09 14.78
CA GLU A 350 39.28 3.81 14.12
C GLU A 350 38.81 4.14 12.71
N VAL A 351 39.69 3.89 11.74
CA VAL A 351 39.36 3.95 10.32
C VAL A 351 38.22 2.97 10.11
N ARG A 352 36.99 3.48 9.99
CA ARG A 352 35.88 2.71 9.44
C ARG A 352 36.32 2.35 8.03
N GLU A 353 36.59 1.07 7.79
CA GLU A 353 36.78 0.57 6.44
C GLU A 353 35.51 0.88 5.65
N LEU A 354 35.67 1.47 4.47
CA LEU A 354 34.58 1.79 3.56
C LEU A 354 33.69 0.56 3.39
N SER A 355 32.41 0.69 3.72
CA SER A 355 31.40 -0.37 3.53
C SER A 355 30.87 -0.30 2.11
N TRP A 356 30.31 -1.40 1.60
CA TRP A 356 29.50 -1.37 0.38
C TRP A 356 28.30 -0.42 0.50
N ASP A 357 27.90 -0.07 1.73
CA ASP A 357 26.86 0.93 2.00
C ASP A 357 27.30 2.38 1.72
N ASP A 358 28.61 2.64 1.58
CA ASP A 358 29.17 3.95 1.21
C ASP A 358 29.23 4.14 -0.32
N VAL A 359 28.87 3.11 -1.10
CA VAL A 359 28.76 3.20 -2.57
C VAL A 359 27.45 3.91 -2.90
N LEU A 360 27.55 5.21 -3.13
CA LEU A 360 26.42 6.03 -3.59
C LEU A 360 25.89 5.49 -4.92
N ALA A 361 24.56 5.42 -5.03
CA ALA A 361 23.92 5.12 -6.31
C ALA A 361 24.26 6.22 -7.31
N VAL A 362 24.65 5.80 -8.52
CA VAL A 362 25.03 6.70 -9.62
C VAL A 362 23.77 7.37 -10.17
N ASP A 363 23.82 8.68 -10.39
CA ASP A 363 22.73 9.39 -11.05
C ASP A 363 22.71 9.02 -12.55
N GLU A 364 21.58 8.50 -13.04
CA GLU A 364 21.46 8.12 -14.45
C GLU A 364 21.54 9.32 -15.41
N ILE A 365 20.99 10.47 -15.00
CA ILE A 365 21.05 11.74 -15.74
C ILE A 365 21.36 12.87 -14.76
N GLY A 366 22.52 13.51 -14.93
CA GLY A 366 22.96 14.67 -14.17
C GLY A 366 23.05 15.95 -15.02
N LEU A 367 22.77 17.08 -14.40
CA LEU A 367 23.02 18.42 -14.91
C LEU A 367 23.72 19.23 -13.81
N GLU A 368 25.02 19.40 -13.97
CA GLU A 368 25.82 20.25 -13.10
C GLU A 368 25.83 21.68 -13.64
N VAL A 369 25.71 22.66 -12.75
CA VAL A 369 25.68 24.07 -13.12
C VAL A 369 26.67 24.90 -12.31
N GLY A 370 27.37 25.82 -12.98
CA GLY A 370 28.18 26.84 -12.33
C GLY A 370 27.32 27.85 -11.55
N TYR A 371 27.92 28.55 -10.59
CA TYR A 371 27.17 29.33 -9.62
C TYR A 371 26.31 30.47 -10.21
N ARG A 372 26.65 31.04 -11.39
CA ARG A 372 25.80 32.08 -12.01
C ARG A 372 24.54 31.53 -12.66
N LEU A 373 24.50 30.22 -12.90
CA LEU A 373 23.36 29.53 -13.51
C LEU A 373 22.35 29.05 -12.46
N ILE A 374 22.67 29.12 -11.16
CA ILE A 374 21.78 28.70 -10.06
C ILE A 374 20.42 29.42 -10.14
N ALA A 375 20.41 30.70 -10.50
CA ALA A 375 19.16 31.46 -10.67
C ALA A 375 18.23 30.90 -11.77
N LEU A 376 18.78 30.18 -12.77
CA LEU A 376 17.98 29.54 -13.82
C LEU A 376 17.29 28.26 -13.34
N VAL A 377 17.81 27.63 -12.28
CA VAL A 377 17.31 26.35 -11.73
C VAL A 377 16.55 26.50 -10.41
N ASP A 378 16.63 27.64 -9.73
CA ASP A 378 15.89 27.88 -8.47
C ASP A 378 14.42 28.30 -8.72
N ARG A 379 13.47 27.52 -8.18
CA ARG A 379 12.03 27.81 -8.27
C ARG A 379 11.64 29.10 -7.57
N ASN A 380 12.31 29.46 -6.48
CA ASN A 380 11.99 30.66 -5.70
C ASN A 380 12.40 31.94 -6.42
N GLN A 381 13.35 31.83 -7.37
CA GLN A 381 13.85 32.93 -8.19
C GLN A 381 13.19 32.97 -9.58
N GLY A 382 12.17 32.14 -9.83
CA GLY A 382 11.50 32.07 -11.13
C GLY A 382 12.26 31.26 -12.19
N GLY A 383 13.11 30.32 -11.77
CA GLY A 383 13.94 29.49 -12.66
C GLY A 383 13.12 28.74 -13.72
N GLU A 384 13.21 29.19 -14.97
CA GLU A 384 12.47 28.63 -16.10
C GLU A 384 13.03 27.28 -16.58
N LEU A 385 14.31 26.97 -16.28
CA LEU A 385 14.99 25.80 -16.82
C LEU A 385 14.34 24.50 -16.34
N LEU A 386 13.87 24.44 -15.10
CA LEU A 386 13.17 23.26 -14.55
C LEU A 386 11.91 22.90 -15.35
N ASN A 387 11.13 23.91 -15.74
CA ASN A 387 9.91 23.70 -16.52
C ASN A 387 10.25 23.23 -17.94
N ARG A 388 11.33 23.76 -18.53
CA ARG A 388 11.83 23.36 -19.86
C ARG A 388 12.34 21.92 -19.84
N ILE A 389 13.15 21.53 -18.85
CA ILE A 389 13.62 20.14 -18.68
C ILE A 389 12.44 19.18 -18.53
N LYS A 390 11.43 19.53 -17.73
CA LYS A 390 10.20 18.73 -17.61
C LYS A 390 9.46 18.60 -18.94
N GLY A 391 9.42 19.68 -19.74
CA GLY A 391 8.86 19.69 -21.08
C GLY A 391 9.61 18.79 -22.05
N VAL A 392 10.94 18.87 -22.08
CA VAL A 392 11.83 18.01 -22.87
C VAL A 392 11.59 16.55 -22.51
N ARG A 393 11.61 16.22 -21.22
CA ARG A 393 11.39 14.85 -20.73
C ARG A 393 10.05 14.30 -21.19
N LYS A 394 8.98 15.08 -21.07
CA LYS A 394 7.63 14.70 -21.51
C LYS A 394 7.57 14.48 -23.02
N LYS A 395 8.15 15.39 -23.81
CA LYS A 395 8.19 15.29 -25.27
C LYS A 395 8.94 14.05 -25.72
N LEU A 396 10.17 13.86 -25.25
CA LEU A 396 10.99 12.70 -25.60
C LEU A 396 10.35 11.40 -25.16
N SER A 397 9.73 11.34 -23.98
CA SER A 397 9.04 10.12 -23.54
C SER A 397 7.89 9.73 -24.47
N GLN A 398 7.18 10.72 -25.02
CA GLN A 398 6.09 10.50 -25.98
C GLN A 398 6.59 10.16 -27.40
N GLU A 399 7.74 10.71 -27.77
CA GLU A 399 8.38 10.49 -29.08
C GLU A 399 9.02 9.10 -29.12
N LEU A 400 9.88 8.78 -28.15
CA LEU A 400 10.66 7.54 -28.09
C LEU A 400 9.86 6.34 -27.57
N GLY A 401 8.87 6.55 -26.71
CA GLY A 401 7.96 5.50 -26.25
C GLY A 401 8.30 4.84 -24.90
N PHE A 402 9.31 5.33 -24.18
CA PHE A 402 9.60 4.97 -22.79
C PHE A 402 9.71 6.23 -21.90
N LEU A 403 9.65 6.07 -20.58
CA LEU A 403 9.75 7.20 -19.67
C LEU A 403 11.21 7.59 -19.48
N ILE A 404 11.60 8.80 -19.85
CA ILE A 404 12.94 9.31 -19.56
C ILE A 404 13.07 9.58 -18.05
N HIS A 405 14.18 9.14 -17.46
CA HIS A 405 14.51 9.31 -16.04
C HIS A 405 14.61 10.78 -15.61
N SER A 406 14.57 11.01 -14.29
CA SER A 406 14.65 12.36 -13.75
C SER A 406 16.07 12.91 -13.88
N VAL A 407 16.18 14.17 -14.31
CA VAL A 407 17.46 14.89 -14.38
C VAL A 407 17.77 15.46 -13.01
N HIS A 408 18.85 14.98 -12.38
CA HIS A 408 19.35 15.50 -11.12
C HIS A 408 20.18 16.75 -11.39
N ILE A 409 19.85 17.84 -10.72
CA ILE A 409 20.53 19.13 -10.92
C ILE A 409 21.33 19.44 -9.67
N ARG A 410 22.62 19.68 -9.84
CA ARG A 410 23.57 19.96 -8.75
C ARG A 410 24.38 21.20 -9.09
N ASP A 411 24.66 22.05 -8.12
CA ASP A 411 25.69 23.07 -8.29
C ASP A 411 27.07 22.43 -8.18
N ASN A 412 27.99 22.87 -9.03
CA ASN A 412 29.38 22.44 -8.98
C ASN A 412 30.28 23.68 -8.98
N LEU A 413 30.94 23.91 -7.84
CA LEU A 413 31.82 25.07 -7.63
C LEU A 413 33.15 24.96 -8.38
N ASP A 414 33.49 23.76 -8.88
CA ASP A 414 34.68 23.54 -9.70
C ASP A 414 34.44 23.93 -11.17
N LEU A 415 33.19 24.09 -11.60
CA LEU A 415 32.84 24.58 -12.94
C LEU A 415 33.05 26.08 -13.07
N ALA A 416 33.34 26.54 -14.29
CA ALA A 416 33.38 27.97 -14.56
C ALA A 416 32.00 28.62 -14.30
N PRO A 417 31.94 29.92 -13.96
CA PRO A 417 30.71 30.56 -13.49
C PRO A 417 29.47 30.38 -14.38
N ASN A 418 29.70 30.33 -15.70
CA ASN A 418 28.71 30.30 -16.78
C ASN A 418 28.62 28.93 -17.46
N GLU A 419 29.36 27.94 -16.96
CA GLU A 419 29.45 26.61 -17.54
C GLU A 419 28.36 25.71 -16.96
N TYR A 420 27.85 24.81 -17.78
CA TYR A 420 27.02 23.69 -17.36
C TYR A 420 27.54 22.40 -17.98
N ARG A 421 27.30 21.29 -17.30
CA ARG A 421 27.74 19.96 -17.71
C ARG A 421 26.61 18.97 -17.58
N ILE A 422 26.43 18.14 -18.60
CA ILE A 422 25.44 17.08 -18.66
C ILE A 422 26.18 15.75 -18.55
N SER A 423 25.75 14.92 -17.61
CA SER A 423 26.32 13.60 -17.38
C SER A 423 25.25 12.51 -17.51
N PHE A 424 25.64 11.36 -18.03
CA PHE A 424 24.87 10.13 -17.95
C PHE A 424 25.69 9.10 -17.17
N HIS A 425 25.08 8.48 -16.15
CA HIS A 425 25.79 7.58 -15.24
C HIS A 425 27.08 8.19 -14.65
N ASP A 426 27.02 9.46 -14.21
CA ASP A 426 28.16 10.29 -13.77
C ASP A 426 29.31 10.48 -14.79
N VAL A 427 29.14 10.06 -16.05
CA VAL A 427 30.09 10.32 -17.14
C VAL A 427 29.64 11.54 -17.93
N THR A 428 30.54 12.49 -18.12
CA THR A 428 30.25 13.72 -18.90
C THR A 428 30.02 13.37 -20.37
N VAL A 429 28.84 13.74 -20.88
CA VAL A 429 28.44 13.50 -22.28
C VAL A 429 28.30 14.80 -23.08
N GLY A 430 28.21 15.94 -22.39
CA GLY A 430 28.24 17.25 -23.04
C GLY A 430 28.40 18.37 -22.02
N ASP A 431 28.97 19.47 -22.48
CA ASP A 431 29.16 20.69 -21.70
C ASP A 431 28.90 21.91 -22.57
N GLY A 432 28.80 23.08 -21.94
CA GLY A 432 28.71 24.33 -22.66
C GLY A 432 28.66 25.53 -21.74
N GLU A 433 28.77 26.71 -22.35
CA GLU A 433 28.70 27.99 -21.64
C GLU A 433 27.44 28.76 -22.04
N VAL A 434 26.73 29.30 -21.04
CA VAL A 434 25.63 30.24 -21.26
C VAL A 434 25.79 31.48 -20.40
N TYR A 435 25.28 32.61 -20.88
CA TYR A 435 25.48 33.91 -20.24
C TYR A 435 24.13 34.46 -19.77
N PRO A 436 23.74 34.25 -18.50
CA PRO A 436 22.48 34.77 -17.96
C PRO A 436 22.32 36.27 -18.24
N GLY A 437 21.13 36.67 -18.72
CA GLY A 437 20.84 38.04 -19.15
C GLY A 437 21.14 38.33 -20.62
N LYS A 438 21.74 37.40 -21.37
CA LYS A 438 21.92 37.48 -22.83
C LYS A 438 21.07 36.43 -23.57
N GLU A 439 20.92 36.63 -24.87
CA GLU A 439 20.28 35.69 -25.79
C GLU A 439 21.27 35.21 -26.85
N LEU A 440 21.11 33.96 -27.31
CA LEU A 440 21.95 33.36 -28.33
C LEU A 440 21.28 33.51 -29.70
N ALA A 441 21.91 34.25 -30.60
CA ALA A 441 21.50 34.38 -32.00
C ALA A 441 22.26 33.35 -32.86
N ILE A 442 21.55 32.32 -33.31
CA ILE A 442 22.10 31.20 -34.09
C ILE A 442 21.93 31.48 -35.58
N ASN A 443 22.99 31.31 -36.36
CA ASN A 443 22.93 31.37 -37.82
C ASN A 443 22.50 29.99 -38.37
N PRO A 444 21.32 29.86 -39.00
CA PRO A 444 20.83 28.58 -39.51
C PRO A 444 21.52 28.12 -40.81
N GLY A 445 22.57 28.81 -41.27
CA GLY A 445 23.28 28.50 -42.53
C GLY A 445 22.59 29.03 -43.79
N GLY A 446 21.49 29.78 -43.63
CA GLY A 446 20.79 30.48 -44.72
C GLY A 446 21.44 31.82 -45.08
N ARG A 447 20.77 32.61 -45.94
CA ARG A 447 21.20 34.00 -46.22
C ARG A 447 20.96 34.89 -45.01
N ILE A 448 22.03 35.20 -44.28
CA ILE A 448 22.04 36.30 -43.31
C ILE A 448 22.25 37.64 -44.03
N PHE A 449 21.57 38.70 -43.59
CA PHE A 449 21.65 40.02 -44.23
C PHE A 449 22.78 40.89 -43.67
N ALA A 450 23.23 40.64 -42.44
CA ALA A 450 24.35 41.33 -41.78
C ALA A 450 24.94 40.48 -40.63
N GLU A 451 26.18 40.77 -40.24
CA GLU A 451 26.80 40.20 -39.02
C GLU A 451 26.34 40.95 -37.77
N LEU A 452 26.11 40.21 -36.68
CA LEU A 452 25.78 40.79 -35.38
C LEU A 452 27.05 41.04 -34.56
N GLU A 453 27.15 42.23 -33.96
CA GLU A 453 28.16 42.53 -32.95
C GLU A 453 27.81 41.85 -31.62
N GLY A 454 28.74 41.09 -31.04
CA GLY A 454 28.54 40.38 -29.78
C GLY A 454 29.65 39.35 -29.52
N LEU A 455 29.47 38.51 -28.51
CA LEU A 455 30.43 37.43 -28.21
C LEU A 455 30.18 36.25 -29.17
N LYS A 456 31.09 36.02 -30.11
CA LYS A 456 31.01 34.91 -31.07
C LYS A 456 31.21 33.57 -30.33
N THR A 457 30.36 32.60 -30.62
CA THR A 457 30.39 31.24 -30.06
C THR A 457 29.83 30.24 -31.08
N LYS A 458 29.66 28.98 -30.67
CA LYS A 458 28.91 27.97 -31.41
C LYS A 458 27.74 27.47 -30.58
N ASP A 459 26.66 27.12 -31.25
CA ASP A 459 25.55 26.42 -30.62
C ASP A 459 26.01 25.01 -30.16
N PRO A 460 25.80 24.64 -28.88
CA PRO A 460 26.24 23.35 -28.35
C PRO A 460 25.48 22.15 -28.95
N THR A 461 24.32 22.36 -29.57
CA THR A 461 23.48 21.27 -30.08
C THR A 461 23.91 20.81 -31.48
N PHE A 462 24.13 21.76 -32.39
CA PHE A 462 24.36 21.52 -33.81
C PHE A 462 25.71 22.03 -34.30
N GLY A 463 26.48 22.73 -33.45
CA GLY A 463 27.78 23.29 -33.81
C GLY A 463 27.73 24.46 -34.79
N LEU A 464 26.54 25.06 -34.96
CA LEU A 464 26.31 26.22 -35.84
C LEU A 464 26.95 27.48 -35.25
N ASP A 465 27.40 28.37 -36.12
CA ASP A 465 27.94 29.67 -35.68
C ASP A 465 26.85 30.52 -35.03
N ALA A 466 27.15 31.06 -33.85
CA ALA A 466 26.21 31.83 -33.06
C ALA A 466 26.87 33.03 -32.36
N VAL A 467 26.05 33.99 -31.93
CA VAL A 467 26.54 35.20 -31.26
C VAL A 467 25.66 35.50 -30.05
N TRP A 468 26.26 35.74 -28.89
CA TRP A 468 25.54 36.24 -27.72
C TRP A 468 25.26 37.73 -27.87
N ILE A 469 23.98 38.09 -27.80
CA ILE A 469 23.47 39.44 -27.94
C ILE A 469 22.69 39.88 -26.70
N GLU A 470 22.55 41.20 -26.51
CA GLU A 470 21.67 41.74 -25.48
C GLU A 470 20.19 41.53 -25.88
N PRO A 471 19.27 41.28 -24.93
CA PRO A 471 17.85 41.03 -25.23
C PRO A 471 17.17 42.13 -26.04
N SER A 472 17.64 43.38 -25.92
CA SER A 472 17.13 44.53 -26.69
C SER A 472 17.38 44.43 -28.19
N ARG A 473 18.30 43.56 -28.63
CA ARG A 473 18.65 43.35 -30.05
C ARG A 473 17.97 42.15 -30.67
N ARG A 474 17.04 41.51 -29.95
CA ARG A 474 16.32 40.31 -30.39
C ARG A 474 15.60 40.52 -31.72
N ASP A 475 14.78 41.57 -31.81
CA ASP A 475 13.96 41.85 -32.99
C ASP A 475 14.84 42.15 -34.23
N ASP A 476 15.93 42.89 -34.04
CA ASP A 476 16.91 43.19 -35.09
C ASP A 476 17.59 41.91 -35.59
N ALA A 477 18.03 41.04 -34.68
CA ALA A 477 18.68 39.78 -35.01
C ALA A 477 17.74 38.84 -35.78
N GLN A 478 16.47 38.75 -35.38
CA GLN A 478 15.44 37.99 -36.09
C GLN A 478 15.19 38.56 -37.49
N ALA A 479 15.12 39.89 -37.64
CA ALA A 479 14.95 40.54 -38.94
C ALA A 479 16.13 40.28 -39.89
N MET A 480 17.34 40.09 -39.34
CA MET A 480 18.55 39.73 -40.09
C MET A 480 18.64 38.23 -40.46
N GLY A 481 17.68 37.42 -40.01
CA GLY A 481 17.57 35.99 -40.33
C GLY A 481 18.16 35.04 -39.28
N TYR A 482 18.55 35.54 -38.09
CA TYR A 482 19.03 34.69 -37.00
C TYR A 482 17.87 34.07 -36.21
N THR A 483 18.09 32.86 -35.71
CA THR A 483 17.20 32.24 -34.72
C THR A 483 17.68 32.62 -33.33
N VAL A 484 16.88 33.40 -32.59
CA VAL A 484 17.27 33.91 -31.27
C VAL A 484 16.60 33.11 -30.16
N VAL A 485 17.39 32.60 -29.22
CA VAL A 485 16.94 31.77 -28.08
C VAL A 485 17.56 32.23 -26.76
N ASP A 486 16.83 32.03 -25.65
CA ASP A 486 17.29 32.32 -24.30
C ASP A 486 18.18 31.20 -23.72
N CYS A 487 18.96 31.51 -22.68
CA CYS A 487 19.88 30.56 -22.03
C CYS A 487 19.21 29.26 -21.61
N GLY A 488 18.00 29.32 -21.04
CA GLY A 488 17.25 28.14 -20.63
C GLY A 488 16.87 27.25 -21.81
N THR A 489 16.58 27.83 -22.97
CA THR A 489 16.31 27.08 -24.21
C THR A 489 17.57 26.46 -24.79
N VAL A 490 18.72 27.13 -24.72
CA VAL A 490 20.01 26.56 -25.17
C VAL A 490 20.31 25.28 -24.39
N ILE A 491 20.30 25.33 -23.06
CA ILE A 491 20.57 24.15 -22.21
C ILE A 491 19.52 23.06 -22.47
N ALA A 492 18.23 23.41 -22.52
CA ALA A 492 17.17 22.43 -22.73
C ALA A 492 17.23 21.75 -24.11
N THR A 493 17.64 22.49 -25.16
CA THR A 493 17.79 21.94 -26.52
C THR A 493 19.00 21.01 -26.59
N HIS A 494 20.12 21.41 -25.98
CA HIS A 494 21.31 20.57 -25.88
C HIS A 494 21.01 19.26 -25.12
N LEU A 495 20.39 19.36 -23.93
CA LEU A 495 19.95 18.19 -23.17
C LEU A 495 18.98 17.31 -23.98
N SER A 496 18.02 17.90 -24.68
CA SER A 496 17.07 17.14 -25.50
C SER A 496 17.77 16.34 -26.59
N GLN A 497 18.81 16.89 -27.21
CA GLN A 497 19.56 16.22 -28.27
C GLN A 497 20.42 15.08 -27.71
N LEU A 498 21.12 15.32 -26.59
CA LEU A 498 21.91 14.29 -25.93
C LEU A 498 21.04 13.12 -25.46
N LEU A 499 19.91 13.40 -24.81
CA LEU A 499 18.96 12.35 -24.38
C LEU A 499 18.42 11.55 -25.57
N LYS A 500 18.22 12.18 -26.72
CA LYS A 500 17.76 11.49 -27.93
C LYS A 500 18.85 10.60 -28.53
N ASN A 501 20.09 11.09 -28.62
CA ASN A 501 21.22 10.36 -29.18
C ASN A 501 21.62 9.15 -28.30
N HIS A 502 21.53 9.30 -26.99
CA HIS A 502 21.88 8.26 -26.02
C HIS A 502 20.66 7.52 -25.46
N ALA A 503 19.49 7.60 -26.11
CA ALA A 503 18.27 6.96 -25.64
C ALA A 503 18.41 5.44 -25.44
N HIS A 504 19.26 4.80 -26.24
CA HIS A 504 19.55 3.37 -26.17
C HIS A 504 20.37 2.96 -24.92
N GLU A 505 21.12 3.89 -24.33
CA GLU A 505 21.87 3.69 -23.08
C GLU A 505 21.02 3.94 -21.84
N LEU A 506 19.97 4.77 -22.00
CA LEU A 506 19.09 5.20 -20.91
C LEU A 506 17.90 4.26 -20.66
N VAL A 507 17.65 3.31 -21.56
CA VAL A 507 16.57 2.32 -21.39
C VAL A 507 17.11 1.06 -20.70
N GLY A 508 16.55 0.76 -19.53
CA GLY A 508 16.89 -0.39 -18.71
C GLY A 508 15.92 -1.57 -18.85
N GLN A 509 16.22 -2.67 -18.16
CA GLN A 509 15.30 -3.82 -18.08
C GLN A 509 14.02 -3.45 -17.34
N ASP A 510 14.10 -2.61 -16.32
CA ASP A 510 12.94 -2.16 -15.54
C ASP A 510 11.96 -1.33 -16.39
N ASP A 511 12.47 -0.49 -17.29
CA ASP A 511 11.63 0.27 -18.24
C ASP A 511 10.87 -0.67 -19.18
N VAL A 512 11.58 -1.64 -19.74
CA VAL A 512 11.00 -2.62 -20.66
C VAL A 512 9.99 -3.52 -19.94
N GLN A 513 10.26 -3.90 -18.69
CA GLN A 513 9.30 -4.61 -17.85
C GLN A 513 8.03 -3.78 -17.64
N GLN A 514 8.16 -2.50 -17.27
CA GLN A 514 7.00 -1.60 -17.11
C GLN A 514 6.21 -1.43 -18.41
N LEU A 515 6.88 -1.38 -19.58
CA LEU A 515 6.23 -1.34 -20.89
C LEU A 515 5.45 -2.62 -21.18
N LEU A 516 6.02 -3.78 -20.89
CA LEU A 516 5.37 -5.09 -21.04
C LEU A 516 4.21 -5.25 -20.05
N ASP A 517 4.34 -4.82 -18.80
CA ASP A 517 3.25 -4.84 -17.81
C ASP A 517 2.07 -3.96 -18.24
N LYS A 518 2.37 -2.79 -18.83
CA LYS A 518 1.35 -1.92 -19.41
C LYS A 518 0.67 -2.57 -20.62
N LEU A 519 1.43 -3.26 -21.47
CA LEU A 519 0.86 -4.03 -22.58
C LEU A 519 0.00 -5.20 -22.07
N ALA A 520 0.41 -5.89 -21.00
CA ALA A 520 -0.29 -7.05 -20.43
C ALA A 520 -1.71 -6.70 -19.93
N LYS A 521 -1.95 -5.44 -19.55
CA LYS A 521 -3.31 -4.95 -19.23
C LYS A 521 -4.27 -5.01 -20.42
N THR A 522 -3.77 -4.96 -21.66
CA THR A 522 -4.57 -4.96 -22.89
C THR A 522 -4.42 -6.22 -23.73
N SER A 523 -3.23 -6.82 -23.73
CA SER A 523 -2.86 -8.02 -24.49
C SER A 523 -2.14 -9.04 -23.60
N PRO A 524 -2.76 -9.56 -22.53
CA PRO A 524 -2.09 -10.41 -21.54
C PRO A 524 -1.50 -11.68 -22.15
N LYS A 525 -2.23 -12.33 -23.06
CA LYS A 525 -1.78 -13.56 -23.73
C LYS A 525 -0.54 -13.36 -24.59
N LEU A 526 -0.38 -12.18 -25.21
CA LEU A 526 0.78 -11.87 -26.03
C LEU A 526 2.04 -11.77 -25.16
N VAL A 527 1.95 -11.03 -24.05
CA VAL A 527 3.07 -10.85 -23.12
C VAL A 527 3.45 -12.18 -22.46
N GLU A 528 2.47 -12.94 -21.97
CA GLU A 528 2.69 -14.25 -21.35
C GLU A 528 3.33 -15.27 -22.31
N ASN A 529 3.00 -15.19 -23.61
CA ASN A 529 3.60 -16.03 -24.63
C ASN A 529 5.00 -15.57 -25.04
N LEU A 530 5.31 -14.28 -24.95
CA LEU A 530 6.60 -13.73 -25.32
C LEU A 530 7.63 -13.91 -24.19
N VAL A 531 7.37 -13.32 -23.02
CA VAL A 531 8.27 -13.31 -21.86
C VAL A 531 7.60 -14.01 -20.67
N PRO A 532 8.24 -15.00 -20.03
CA PRO A 532 9.58 -15.55 -20.30
C PRO A 532 9.58 -16.74 -21.29
N LYS A 533 8.44 -17.10 -21.91
CA LYS A 533 8.29 -18.39 -22.62
C LYS A 533 9.15 -18.51 -23.89
N LEU A 534 9.17 -17.47 -24.74
CA LEU A 534 9.90 -17.49 -26.01
C LEU A 534 11.27 -16.81 -25.88
N LEU A 535 11.30 -15.63 -25.24
CA LEU A 535 12.49 -14.81 -25.02
C LEU A 535 12.58 -14.39 -23.54
N GLY A 536 13.80 -14.19 -23.06
CA GLY A 536 14.07 -13.52 -21.78
C GLY A 536 13.88 -12.00 -21.87
N LEU A 537 13.65 -11.35 -20.72
CA LEU A 537 13.50 -9.89 -20.65
C LEU A 537 14.73 -9.15 -21.21
N GLY A 538 15.95 -9.67 -20.97
CA GLY A 538 17.19 -9.09 -21.48
C GLY A 538 17.28 -9.11 -23.02
N GLU A 539 16.79 -10.17 -23.67
CA GLU A 539 16.77 -10.25 -25.14
C GLU A 539 15.81 -9.21 -25.73
N VAL A 540 14.62 -9.08 -25.15
CA VAL A 540 13.64 -8.05 -25.55
C VAL A 540 14.20 -6.65 -25.31
N THR A 541 14.87 -6.44 -24.19
CA THR A 541 15.52 -5.16 -23.85
C THR A 541 16.57 -4.80 -24.89
N LYS A 542 17.44 -5.75 -25.27
CA LYS A 542 18.49 -5.49 -26.26
C LYS A 542 17.93 -5.19 -27.65
N VAL A 543 16.84 -5.84 -28.06
CA VAL A 543 16.15 -5.48 -29.32
C VAL A 543 15.62 -4.05 -29.24
N MET A 544 14.98 -3.65 -28.14
CA MET A 544 14.49 -2.27 -27.98
C MET A 544 15.63 -1.25 -27.95
N GLN A 545 16.77 -1.58 -27.33
CA GLN A 545 17.98 -0.75 -27.35
C GLN A 545 18.51 -0.56 -28.78
N ASN A 546 18.64 -1.64 -29.57
CA ASN A 546 19.11 -1.55 -30.96
C ASN A 546 18.16 -0.68 -31.82
N LEU A 547 16.84 -0.75 -31.59
CA LEU A 547 15.89 0.13 -32.29
C LEU A 547 16.13 1.61 -31.94
N LEU A 548 16.31 1.92 -30.65
CA LEU A 548 16.55 3.29 -30.19
C LEU A 548 17.91 3.83 -30.64
N GLU A 549 18.93 2.97 -30.74
CA GLU A 549 20.26 3.32 -31.26
C GLU A 549 20.18 3.83 -32.71
N GLU A 550 19.27 3.26 -33.49
CA GLU A 550 18.96 3.71 -34.86
C GLU A 550 17.90 4.83 -34.92
N GLY A 551 17.51 5.40 -33.77
CA GLY A 551 16.51 6.47 -33.69
C GLY A 551 15.06 6.03 -33.97
N ILE A 552 14.77 4.73 -33.91
CA ILE A 552 13.42 4.18 -34.09
C ILE A 552 12.69 4.18 -32.74
N PRO A 553 11.52 4.82 -32.64
CA PRO A 553 10.77 4.85 -31.39
C PRO A 553 10.10 3.51 -31.09
N ILE A 554 10.12 3.11 -29.82
CA ILE A 554 9.57 1.86 -29.28
C ILE A 554 8.14 2.01 -28.73
N ARG A 555 7.41 3.05 -29.17
CA ARG A 555 6.05 3.35 -28.69
C ARG A 555 5.02 2.27 -29.04
N ASP A 556 5.18 1.61 -30.19
CA ASP A 556 4.30 0.52 -30.62
C ASP A 556 4.75 -0.84 -30.07
N VAL A 557 4.71 -0.95 -28.73
CA VAL A 557 5.14 -2.14 -27.99
C VAL A 557 4.37 -3.38 -28.43
N ARG A 558 3.12 -3.24 -28.89
CA ARG A 558 2.32 -4.35 -29.40
C ARG A 558 2.93 -4.94 -30.66
N THR A 559 3.17 -4.13 -31.69
CA THR A 559 3.74 -4.62 -32.95
C THR A 559 5.15 -5.17 -32.75
N ILE A 560 5.94 -4.58 -31.86
CA ILE A 560 7.25 -5.11 -31.45
C ILE A 560 7.07 -6.51 -30.83
N ALA A 561 6.20 -6.66 -29.84
CA ALA A 561 5.97 -7.93 -29.16
C ALA A 561 5.40 -9.02 -30.08
N GLU A 562 4.50 -8.66 -31.01
CA GLU A 562 3.95 -9.60 -32.01
C GLU A 562 5.05 -10.09 -32.97
N ALA A 563 5.86 -9.18 -33.51
CA ALA A 563 6.95 -9.52 -34.41
C ALA A 563 7.99 -10.42 -33.73
N LEU A 564 8.32 -10.12 -32.46
CA LEU A 564 9.20 -10.96 -31.64
C LEU A 564 8.59 -12.34 -31.38
N ALA A 565 7.32 -12.43 -30.99
CA ALA A 565 6.66 -13.71 -30.70
C ALA A 565 6.56 -14.60 -31.95
N GLU A 566 6.35 -14.02 -33.13
CA GLU A 566 6.30 -14.76 -34.39
C GLU A 566 7.66 -15.32 -34.82
N HIS A 567 8.75 -14.57 -34.59
CA HIS A 567 10.07 -14.90 -35.10
C HIS A 567 10.99 -15.56 -34.07
N ALA A 568 10.73 -15.42 -32.77
CA ALA A 568 11.51 -16.01 -31.68
C ALA A 568 11.55 -17.55 -31.72
N GLY A 569 10.54 -18.19 -32.32
CA GLY A 569 10.53 -19.63 -32.55
C GLY A 569 11.47 -20.09 -33.67
N LYS A 570 11.88 -19.19 -34.57
CA LYS A 570 12.78 -19.48 -35.71
C LYS A 570 14.23 -19.11 -35.41
N SER A 571 14.46 -17.99 -34.75
CA SER A 571 15.79 -17.53 -34.31
C SER A 571 15.69 -16.72 -33.03
N ARG A 572 16.68 -16.86 -32.14
CA ARG A 572 16.87 -16.03 -30.95
C ARG A 572 18.00 -15.03 -31.10
N GLU A 573 18.62 -14.97 -32.27
CA GLU A 573 19.68 -14.02 -32.55
C GLU A 573 19.12 -12.59 -32.60
N ILE A 574 19.67 -11.71 -31.77
CA ILE A 574 19.12 -10.38 -31.50
C ILE A 574 19.08 -9.54 -32.78
N ASP A 575 20.14 -9.57 -33.59
CA ASP A 575 20.21 -8.77 -34.83
C ASP A 575 19.17 -9.21 -35.86
N VAL A 576 18.89 -10.51 -35.93
CA VAL A 576 17.83 -11.07 -36.78
C VAL A 576 16.46 -10.62 -36.28
N LEU A 577 16.22 -10.71 -34.96
CA LEU A 577 14.97 -10.27 -34.34
C LEU A 577 14.74 -8.77 -34.54
N THR A 578 15.76 -7.94 -34.32
CA THR A 578 15.71 -6.49 -34.60
C THR A 578 15.35 -6.23 -36.06
N SER A 579 15.95 -6.95 -37.01
CA SER A 579 15.63 -6.82 -38.43
C SER A 579 14.16 -7.16 -38.73
N GLN A 580 13.61 -8.20 -38.12
CA GLN A 580 12.20 -8.55 -38.30
C GLN A 580 11.26 -7.52 -37.67
N VAL A 581 11.60 -7.01 -36.49
CA VAL A 581 10.82 -5.94 -35.84
C VAL A 581 10.83 -4.67 -36.69
N ARG A 582 11.96 -4.29 -37.31
CA ARG A 582 12.03 -3.14 -38.22
C ARG A 582 11.10 -3.27 -39.43
N ILE A 583 10.99 -4.47 -40.02
CA ILE A 583 10.07 -4.72 -41.13
C ILE A 583 8.62 -4.46 -40.67
N SER A 584 8.25 -4.99 -39.51
CA SER A 584 6.92 -4.79 -38.90
C SER A 584 6.65 -3.32 -38.54
N LEU A 585 7.68 -2.58 -38.14
CA LEU A 585 7.63 -1.14 -37.86
C LEU A 585 7.81 -0.26 -39.11
N GLY A 586 7.81 -0.81 -40.32
CA GLY A 586 8.14 -0.07 -41.55
C GLY A 586 7.31 1.21 -41.76
N ARG A 587 6.05 1.23 -41.34
CA ARG A 587 5.20 2.44 -41.38
C ARG A 587 5.69 3.53 -40.42
N THR A 588 6.10 3.13 -39.21
CA THR A 588 6.66 4.04 -38.20
C THR A 588 7.99 4.60 -38.69
N ILE A 589 8.88 3.76 -39.21
CA ILE A 589 10.18 4.17 -39.76
C ILE A 589 9.97 5.18 -40.91
N PHE A 590 9.08 4.87 -41.85
CA PHE A 590 8.75 5.78 -42.95
C PHE A 590 8.26 7.14 -42.45
N GLN A 591 7.38 7.17 -41.45
CA GLN A 591 6.87 8.42 -40.89
C GLN A 591 7.94 9.20 -40.11
N VAL A 592 8.84 8.52 -39.40
CA VAL A 592 9.94 9.17 -38.67
C VAL A 592 10.91 9.86 -39.63
N VAL A 593 11.25 9.20 -40.74
CA VAL A 593 12.20 9.73 -41.74
C VAL A 593 11.54 10.78 -42.65
N ASN A 594 10.33 10.52 -43.15
CA ASN A 594 9.69 11.34 -44.18
C ASN A 594 8.65 12.35 -43.66
N GLY A 595 8.25 12.23 -42.39
CA GLY A 595 7.12 12.97 -41.86
C GLY A 595 5.82 12.68 -42.63
N VAL A 596 5.22 13.74 -43.18
CA VAL A 596 3.97 13.69 -43.98
C VAL A 596 4.24 13.94 -45.48
N GLY A 597 5.51 13.95 -45.89
CA GLY A 597 5.90 14.16 -47.29
C GLY A 597 5.37 13.07 -48.23
N ARG A 598 5.05 13.45 -49.47
CA ARG A 598 4.67 12.48 -50.52
C ARG A 598 5.88 11.79 -51.16
N GLU A 599 7.01 12.48 -51.23
CA GLU A 599 8.24 12.00 -51.82
C GLU A 599 9.26 11.76 -50.71
N LEU A 600 9.91 10.60 -50.72
CA LEU A 600 10.99 10.27 -49.80
C LEU A 600 12.32 10.53 -50.49
N SER A 601 13.10 11.47 -49.96
CA SER A 601 14.46 11.73 -50.44
C SER A 601 15.40 10.65 -49.88
N VAL A 602 16.02 9.87 -50.77
CA VAL A 602 16.96 8.80 -50.39
C VAL A 602 18.29 8.98 -51.08
N MET A 603 19.36 8.52 -50.43
CA MET A 603 20.64 8.28 -51.08
C MET A 603 20.74 6.79 -51.40
N THR A 604 21.19 6.46 -52.61
CA THR A 604 21.43 5.07 -53.03
C THR A 604 22.92 4.85 -53.20
N LEU A 605 23.40 3.65 -52.88
CA LEU A 605 24.76 3.24 -53.23
C LEU A 605 24.86 2.99 -54.74
N ASP A 606 26.06 3.18 -55.29
CA ASP A 606 26.35 2.77 -56.66
C ASP A 606 26.21 1.25 -56.79
N SER A 607 25.80 0.75 -57.96
CA SER A 607 25.56 -0.69 -58.15
C SER A 607 26.81 -1.56 -58.06
N GLN A 608 28.02 -0.97 -58.09
CA GLN A 608 29.30 -1.66 -57.95
C GLN A 608 29.84 -1.67 -56.51
N LEU A 609 29.19 -0.96 -55.57
CA LEU A 609 29.52 -0.92 -54.14
C LEU A 609 28.64 -1.91 -53.38
#